data_AF-A0A9E7GXZ1-F1
#
_entry.id   AF-A0A9E7GXZ1-F1
#
_cell.length_a   1.000
_cell.length_b   1.000
_cell.length_c   1.000
_cell.angle_alpha   90.00
_cell.angle_beta   90.00
_cell.angle_gamma   90.00
#
_symmetry.space_group_name_H-M   'P 1'
#
loop_
_entity.id
_entity.type
_entity.pdbx_description
1 polymer ?
#
loop_
_entity_poly.entity_id
_entity_poly.type
_entity_poly.pdbx_seq_one_letter_code
_entity_poly.pdbx_strand_id
1 'polypeptide(L)'
;MASSAVEKTAEELHKEIQELHRQQQEITERLRDPRGIRRGGTFPTVGTGGPRNRGVVRPAVDADEPPPPKRRVSSAIVKLEDGEIKAGVGVAQDAEDPLVGPCVAASRERNEQKTSRPGSVIGGFKREGNSRMRRVFINMMLPEPTPREPKLIQDASLVKRNKRMLGQLLGTLEKFHEEDEKLSSTDAYMHRSDLLRRAEEKAQEESEKLRLQERERIAEKQKRDLILRASVAAKAQEKKWELLFLSWSEHHKKLSNFLRTKAGPPIYYMSAKPLVDDPLLVEQHREQA
;
A
#
# COMPACT_ATOMS: atom_id res chain seq x y z
N MET A 1 7.42 -10.93 -41.22
CA MET A 1 7.59 -9.64 -40.50
C MET A 1 9.02 -9.57 -39.99
N ALA A 2 9.96 -9.16 -40.85
CA ALA A 2 11.35 -8.97 -40.47
C ALA A 2 11.47 -7.57 -39.86
N SER A 3 11.64 -7.50 -38.54
CA SER A 3 12.05 -6.24 -37.91
C SER A 3 13.45 -5.93 -38.42
N SER A 4 13.62 -4.79 -39.08
CA SER A 4 14.92 -4.17 -39.33
C SER A 4 15.67 -4.05 -38.01
N ALA A 5 16.49 -5.06 -37.70
CA ALA A 5 17.41 -5.03 -36.59
C ALA A 5 18.49 -4.02 -36.95
N VAL A 6 18.22 -2.75 -36.67
CA VAL A 6 19.27 -1.74 -36.56
C VAL A 6 20.26 -2.34 -35.56
N GLU A 7 21.48 -2.62 -36.02
CA GLU A 7 22.54 -3.13 -35.16
C GLU A 7 22.80 -2.09 -34.08
N LYS A 8 22.15 -2.28 -32.94
CA LYS A 8 22.23 -1.37 -31.79
C LYS A 8 23.69 -1.29 -31.36
N THR A 9 24.19 -0.08 -31.16
CA THR A 9 25.55 0.10 -30.66
C THR A 9 25.65 -0.41 -29.21
N ALA A 10 26.83 -0.86 -28.80
CA ALA A 10 27.04 -1.34 -27.43
C ALA A 10 26.65 -0.28 -26.37
N GLU A 11 26.92 1.00 -26.66
CA GLU A 11 26.56 2.13 -25.80
C GLU A 11 25.04 2.31 -25.67
N GLU A 12 24.29 2.11 -26.75
CA GLU A 12 22.82 2.13 -26.73
C GLU A 12 22.28 1.00 -25.85
N LEU A 13 22.82 -0.22 -25.97
CA LEU A 13 22.43 -1.34 -25.10
C LEU A 13 22.72 -1.04 -23.62
N HIS A 14 23.85 -0.39 -23.31
CA HIS A 14 24.15 0.04 -21.95
C HIS A 14 23.13 1.06 -21.41
N LYS A 15 22.76 2.06 -22.22
CA LYS A 15 21.74 3.06 -21.86
C LYS A 15 20.37 2.39 -21.66
N GLU A 16 19.98 1.48 -22.54
CA GLU A 16 18.72 0.72 -22.45
C GLU A 16 18.68 -0.14 -21.17
N ILE A 17 19.76 -0.83 -20.83
CA ILE A 17 19.86 -1.60 -19.57
C ILE A 17 19.71 -0.69 -18.34
N GLN A 18 20.35 0.48 -18.34
CA GLN A 18 20.22 1.45 -17.24
C GLN A 18 18.78 1.97 -17.11
N GLU A 19 18.12 2.25 -18.24
CA GLU A 19 16.72 2.67 -18.23
C GLU A 19 15.80 1.56 -17.71
N LEU A 20 16.00 0.30 -18.10
CA LEU A 20 15.25 -0.83 -17.57
C LEU A 20 15.47 -1.01 -16.06
N HIS A 21 16.69 -0.79 -15.56
CA HIS A 21 16.93 -0.78 -14.11
C HIS A 21 16.22 0.40 -13.42
N ARG A 22 16.16 1.59 -14.04
CA ARG A 22 15.40 2.73 -13.51
C ARG A 22 13.91 2.41 -13.43
N GLN A 23 13.35 1.81 -14.48
CA GLN A 23 11.95 1.35 -14.49
C GLN A 23 11.71 0.30 -13.40
N GLN A 24 12.64 -0.63 -13.22
CA GLN A 24 12.56 -1.63 -12.15
C GLN A 24 12.53 -0.98 -10.77
N GLN A 25 13.37 0.04 -10.53
CA GLN A 25 13.35 0.81 -9.28
C GLN A 25 12.01 1.51 -9.07
N GLU A 26 11.49 2.19 -10.08
CA GLU A 26 10.20 2.87 -10.01
C GLU A 26 9.05 1.89 -9.71
N ILE A 27 9.02 0.73 -10.36
CA ILE A 27 8.02 -0.31 -10.09
C ILE A 27 8.19 -0.86 -8.67
N THR A 28 9.42 -1.06 -8.18
CA THR A 28 9.64 -1.47 -6.79
C THR A 28 9.20 -0.42 -5.78
N GLU A 29 9.33 0.87 -6.08
CA GLU A 29 8.81 1.95 -5.24
C GLU A 29 7.28 1.91 -5.18
N ARG A 30 6.60 1.72 -6.32
CA ARG A 30 5.13 1.57 -6.37
C ARG A 30 4.64 0.36 -5.57
N LEU A 31 5.35 -0.77 -5.66
CA LEU A 31 5.07 -1.97 -4.87
C LEU A 31 5.32 -1.78 -3.38
N ARG A 32 6.31 -0.96 -3.00
CA ARG A 32 6.63 -0.66 -1.60
C ARG A 32 5.56 0.21 -0.95
N ASP A 33 4.98 1.14 -1.70
CA ASP A 33 3.96 2.09 -1.24
C ASP A 33 2.74 2.14 -2.18
N PRO A 34 1.86 1.12 -2.15
CA PRO A 34 0.76 0.98 -3.10
C PRO A 34 -0.33 2.07 -2.97
N ARG A 35 -0.34 2.78 -1.84
CA ARG A 35 -1.24 3.92 -1.57
C ARG A 35 -0.55 5.28 -1.72
N GLY A 36 0.74 5.33 -2.06
CA GLY A 36 1.50 6.57 -2.18
C GLY A 36 1.72 7.35 -0.87
N ILE A 37 1.27 6.80 0.27
CA ILE A 37 1.23 7.50 1.57
C ILE A 37 2.63 7.96 2.03
N ARG A 38 3.70 7.25 1.67
CA ARG A 38 5.06 7.61 2.10
C ARG A 38 5.75 8.66 1.23
N ARG A 39 5.28 8.92 0.00
CA ARG A 39 5.95 9.84 -0.95
C ARG A 39 5.36 11.26 -0.95
N GLY A 40 4.23 11.48 -0.27
CA GLY A 40 3.50 12.76 -0.22
C GLY A 40 3.55 13.51 1.11
N GLY A 41 4.46 13.14 2.01
CA GLY A 41 4.60 13.77 3.32
C GLY A 41 6.00 14.35 3.51
N THR A 42 6.19 15.60 3.13
CA THR A 42 7.21 16.48 3.71
C THR A 42 6.84 16.79 5.16
N PHE A 43 6.72 15.76 5.98
CA PHE A 43 6.86 15.91 7.43
C PHE A 43 8.35 15.76 7.68
N PRO A 44 9.03 16.75 8.29
CA PRO A 44 10.41 16.57 8.67
C PRO A 44 10.41 15.42 9.68
N THR A 45 10.91 14.26 9.23
CA THR A 45 11.38 13.27 10.18
C THR A 45 12.50 13.98 10.91
N VAL A 46 12.25 14.34 12.17
CA VAL A 46 13.28 14.79 13.11
C VAL A 46 14.27 13.65 13.22
N GLY A 47 15.26 13.68 12.33
CA GLY A 47 16.52 12.99 12.49
C GLY A 47 17.29 13.77 13.54
N THR A 48 17.40 13.18 14.72
CA THR A 48 18.30 13.64 15.78
C THR A 48 19.72 13.70 15.22
N GLY A 49 20.23 14.92 14.97
CA GLY A 49 21.64 15.10 14.61
C GLY A 49 21.98 16.41 13.89
N GLY A 50 22.28 17.46 14.66
CA GLY A 50 23.21 18.53 14.25
C GLY A 50 22.58 19.89 13.91
N PRO A 51 23.06 21.01 14.51
CA PRO A 51 22.52 22.34 14.26
C PRO A 51 23.09 22.88 12.94
N ARG A 52 22.21 23.23 12.00
CA ARG A 52 22.56 24.11 10.88
C ARG A 52 21.70 25.36 10.98
N ASN A 53 22.31 26.41 11.51
CA ASN A 53 21.84 27.78 11.40
C ASN A 53 21.58 28.10 9.92
N ARG A 54 20.32 28.31 9.57
CA ARG A 54 19.95 28.98 8.34
C ARG A 54 18.84 29.97 8.67
N GLY A 55 19.27 31.20 8.96
CA GLY A 55 18.37 32.32 9.22
C GLY A 55 17.52 32.61 7.99
N VAL A 56 16.20 32.58 8.18
CA VAL A 56 15.26 33.25 7.28
C VAL A 56 15.19 34.69 7.76
N VAL A 57 15.85 35.60 7.05
CA VAL A 57 15.67 37.05 7.24
C VAL A 57 14.24 37.36 6.81
N ARG A 58 13.39 37.74 7.77
CA ARG A 58 12.11 38.39 7.48
C ARG A 58 12.40 39.88 7.24
N PRO A 59 11.90 40.51 6.16
CA PRO A 59 11.91 41.96 6.08
C PRO A 59 11.01 42.53 7.18
N ALA A 60 11.43 43.65 7.76
CA ALA A 60 10.70 44.36 8.80
C ALA A 60 9.30 44.76 8.29
N VAL A 61 8.28 44.49 9.11
CA VAL A 61 6.91 44.95 8.88
C VAL A 61 6.79 46.33 9.51
N ASP A 62 6.50 47.34 8.69
CA ASP A 62 6.16 48.69 9.15
C ASP A 62 4.91 48.64 10.04
N ALA A 63 4.95 49.37 11.15
CA ALA A 63 4.06 49.20 12.30
C ALA A 63 2.66 49.83 12.16
N ASP A 64 2.26 50.30 10.97
CA ASP A 64 1.06 51.15 10.82
C ASP A 64 -0.06 50.59 9.92
N GLU A 65 -0.02 49.33 9.50
CA GLU A 65 -1.10 48.73 8.70
C GLU A 65 -2.04 47.86 9.56
N PRO A 66 -3.34 48.21 9.71
CA PRO A 66 -4.27 47.40 10.49
C PRO A 66 -4.50 46.03 9.82
N PRO A 67 -4.67 44.95 10.60
CA PRO A 67 -4.76 43.61 10.06
C PRO A 67 -6.00 43.46 9.15
N PRO A 68 -5.90 42.71 8.03
CA PRO A 68 -7.02 42.54 7.12
C PRO A 68 -8.19 41.83 7.82
N PRO A 69 -9.45 42.27 7.57
CA PRO A 69 -10.60 41.73 8.25
C PRO A 69 -10.85 40.25 7.90
N LYS A 70 -11.17 39.46 8.91
CA LYS A 70 -11.46 38.02 8.80
C LYS A 70 -12.69 37.79 7.93
N ARG A 71 -12.49 37.20 6.74
CA ARG A 71 -13.58 36.76 5.85
C ARG A 71 -14.33 35.59 6.51
N ARG A 72 -15.60 35.79 6.83
CA ARG A 72 -16.51 34.69 7.22
C ARG A 72 -16.74 33.83 5.98
N VAL A 73 -16.50 32.53 6.06
CA VAL A 73 -16.91 31.58 5.03
C VAL A 73 -18.44 31.59 4.95
N SER A 74 -18.97 32.21 3.90
CA SER A 74 -20.40 32.21 3.61
C SER A 74 -20.87 30.79 3.29
N SER A 75 -21.91 30.37 4.02
CA SER A 75 -22.74 29.20 3.79
C SER A 75 -23.11 29.01 2.33
N ALA A 76 -22.93 27.78 1.81
CA ALA A 76 -23.41 27.38 0.50
C ALA A 76 -24.95 27.40 0.48
N ILE A 77 -25.51 28.22 -0.40
CA ILE A 77 -26.93 28.18 -0.77
C ILE A 77 -27.04 27.20 -1.94
N VAL A 78 -27.69 26.06 -1.70
CA VAL A 78 -28.13 25.13 -2.75
C VAL A 78 -29.34 25.76 -3.44
N LYS A 79 -29.17 26.15 -4.71
CA LYS A 79 -30.29 26.46 -5.60
C LYS A 79 -30.83 25.14 -6.14
N LEU A 80 -32.04 24.77 -5.72
CA LEU A 80 -32.90 23.86 -6.46
C LEU A 80 -33.54 24.72 -7.56
N GLU A 81 -33.19 24.44 -8.82
CA GLU A 81 -34.00 24.89 -9.95
C GLU A 81 -34.96 23.75 -10.30
N ASP A 82 -36.24 24.06 -10.12
CA ASP A 82 -37.37 23.24 -10.54
C ASP A 82 -37.63 23.41 -12.04
N GLY A 83 -37.87 22.28 -12.71
CA GLY A 83 -38.75 22.20 -13.87
C GLY A 83 -38.08 22.00 -15.24
N GLU A 84 -38.14 20.77 -15.76
CA GLU A 84 -39.03 20.48 -16.89
C GLU A 84 -39.15 18.99 -17.18
N ILE A 85 -40.39 18.57 -17.36
CA ILE A 85 -40.84 17.20 -17.60
C ILE A 85 -40.80 16.98 -19.12
N LYS A 86 -40.08 15.96 -19.59
CA LYS A 86 -40.36 15.35 -20.89
C LYS A 86 -40.66 13.87 -20.71
N ALA A 87 -41.96 13.58 -20.76
CA ALA A 87 -42.51 12.25 -20.98
C ALA A 87 -42.19 11.79 -22.41
N GLY A 88 -41.78 10.54 -22.55
CA GLY A 88 -41.44 9.92 -23.83
C GLY A 88 -41.29 8.40 -23.72
N VAL A 89 -42.43 7.73 -23.51
CA VAL A 89 -42.88 6.43 -24.08
C VAL A 89 -41.85 5.35 -24.48
N GLY A 90 -42.06 4.14 -23.91
CA GLY A 90 -41.78 2.82 -24.49
C GLY A 90 -40.34 2.32 -24.32
N VAL A 91 -40.03 1.08 -23.91
CA VAL A 91 -40.71 -0.21 -24.11
C VAL A 91 -40.22 -1.15 -23.00
N ALA A 92 -41.16 -1.90 -22.41
CA ALA A 92 -40.88 -3.03 -21.54
C ALA A 92 -40.48 -4.27 -22.36
N GLN A 93 -39.44 -4.99 -21.92
CA GLN A 93 -39.34 -6.44 -22.09
C GLN A 93 -38.66 -7.03 -20.86
N ASP A 94 -39.47 -7.75 -20.09
CA ASP A 94 -39.06 -8.78 -19.15
C ASP A 94 -38.37 -9.93 -19.91
N ALA A 95 -37.51 -10.69 -19.21
CA ALA A 95 -37.71 -12.11 -18.97
C ALA A 95 -36.40 -12.94 -18.85
N GLU A 96 -36.41 -13.76 -17.79
CA GLU A 96 -35.78 -15.08 -17.59
C GLU A 96 -34.30 -15.25 -17.19
N ASP A 97 -34.15 -15.64 -15.91
CA ASP A 97 -33.18 -16.63 -15.41
C ASP A 97 -33.29 -17.98 -16.14
N PRO A 98 -32.27 -18.87 -16.01
CA PRO A 98 -32.64 -20.19 -15.50
C PRO A 98 -31.68 -20.76 -14.45
N LEU A 99 -32.29 -21.51 -13.54
CA LEU A 99 -31.70 -22.36 -12.51
C LEU A 99 -31.31 -23.76 -13.05
N VAL A 100 -30.61 -24.50 -12.17
CA VAL A 100 -30.43 -25.98 -12.07
C VAL A 100 -29.21 -26.54 -12.83
N GLY A 101 -28.29 -27.32 -12.25
CA GLY A 101 -28.32 -28.13 -11.03
C GLY A 101 -26.96 -28.82 -10.70
N PRO A 102 -26.94 -29.85 -9.82
CA PRO A 102 -25.92 -30.05 -8.78
C PRO A 102 -24.95 -31.21 -9.06
N CYS A 103 -23.83 -31.29 -8.31
CA CYS A 103 -23.11 -32.57 -8.06
C CYS A 103 -22.15 -32.53 -6.84
N VAL A 104 -22.60 -33.19 -5.75
CA VAL A 104 -21.97 -34.20 -4.88
C VAL A 104 -20.48 -34.12 -4.43
N ALA A 105 -20.34 -33.99 -3.10
CA ALA A 105 -19.47 -34.68 -2.13
C ALA A 105 -18.03 -35.13 -2.48
N ALA A 106 -17.08 -34.70 -1.64
CA ALA A 106 -16.04 -35.58 -1.10
C ALA A 106 -15.57 -35.10 0.28
N SER A 107 -15.86 -35.89 1.30
CA SER A 107 -15.29 -35.86 2.64
C SER A 107 -13.79 -36.14 2.61
N ARG A 108 -12.98 -35.46 3.42
CA ARG A 108 -11.82 -36.10 4.06
C ARG A 108 -11.42 -35.45 5.37
N GLU A 109 -11.13 -36.34 6.31
CA GLU A 109 -11.04 -36.15 7.75
C GLU A 109 -9.73 -35.53 8.25
N ARG A 110 -9.88 -34.96 9.45
CA ARG A 110 -8.92 -34.80 10.54
C ARG A 110 -7.63 -35.62 10.43
N ASN A 111 -6.49 -34.97 10.72
CA ASN A 111 -5.51 -35.59 11.59
C ASN A 111 -4.82 -34.55 12.49
N GLU A 112 -4.95 -34.76 13.80
CA GLU A 112 -4.28 -34.04 14.87
C GLU A 112 -2.93 -34.71 15.13
N GLN A 113 -1.84 -33.94 15.20
CA GLN A 113 -0.65 -34.39 15.91
C GLN A 113 0.09 -33.20 16.51
N LYS A 114 -0.03 -33.12 17.85
CA LYS A 114 0.78 -32.31 18.76
C LYS A 114 2.23 -32.74 18.64
N THR A 115 3.14 -31.78 18.45
CA THR A 115 4.48 -31.87 19.06
C THR A 115 4.96 -30.49 19.53
N SER A 116 5.71 -30.56 20.61
CA SER A 116 6.23 -29.55 21.51
C SER A 116 7.23 -28.57 20.89
N ARG A 117 7.19 -27.32 21.37
CA ARG A 117 8.26 -26.30 21.32
C ARG A 117 9.48 -26.74 22.16
N PRO A 118 10.73 -26.24 21.93
CA PRO A 118 11.07 -24.81 22.15
C PRO A 118 12.20 -24.15 21.29
N GLY A 119 12.25 -22.81 21.35
CA GLY A 119 13.45 -21.95 21.16
C GLY A 119 13.82 -21.55 19.72
N SER A 120 13.57 -20.31 19.27
CA SER A 120 14.49 -19.12 19.25
C SER A 120 15.67 -19.29 18.25
N VAL A 121 16.06 -18.37 17.33
CA VAL A 121 16.17 -16.90 17.31
C VAL A 121 16.35 -16.42 15.84
N ILE A 122 16.17 -15.10 15.60
CA ILE A 122 16.64 -14.23 14.47
C ILE A 122 15.77 -14.22 13.20
N GLY A 123 15.20 -13.10 12.72
CA GLY A 123 15.26 -11.71 13.15
C GLY A 123 14.51 -10.82 12.14
N GLY A 124 13.36 -10.28 12.56
CA GLY A 124 12.60 -9.28 11.82
C GLY A 124 12.63 -7.95 12.59
N PHE A 125 13.22 -6.92 12.00
CA PHE A 125 13.23 -5.56 12.52
C PHE A 125 11.81 -4.98 12.54
N LYS A 126 11.13 -5.12 13.68
CA LYS A 126 10.07 -4.19 14.08
C LYS A 126 10.75 -3.00 14.75
N ARG A 127 10.55 -1.80 14.19
CA ARG A 127 10.70 -0.54 14.94
C ARG A 127 9.62 -0.52 16.01
N GLU A 128 9.90 -1.10 17.17
CA GLU A 128 9.21 -0.74 18.41
C GLU A 128 9.80 0.58 18.90
N GLY A 129 9.09 1.67 18.57
CA GLY A 129 9.31 2.96 19.19
C GLY A 129 8.98 2.86 20.68
N ASN A 130 10.01 2.69 21.49
CA ASN A 130 10.23 3.36 22.77
C ASN A 130 8.98 3.63 23.65
N SER A 131 8.35 2.58 24.17
CA SER A 131 7.39 2.68 25.30
C SER A 131 8.06 2.56 26.68
N ARG A 132 9.40 2.61 26.77
CA ARG A 132 10.13 2.47 28.05
C ARG A 132 10.56 3.77 28.71
N MET A 133 10.44 4.93 28.05
CA MET A 133 10.77 6.22 28.66
C MET A 133 9.58 7.03 29.21
N ARG A 134 8.36 6.48 29.23
CA ARG A 134 7.18 7.15 29.81
C ARG A 134 6.76 6.72 31.22
N ARG A 135 7.51 5.83 31.89
CA ARG A 135 7.17 5.35 33.24
C ARG A 135 8.12 5.73 34.38
N VAL A 136 9.16 6.55 34.13
CA VAL A 136 10.15 6.90 35.18
C VAL A 136 10.11 8.39 35.58
N PHE A 137 9.21 9.20 35.03
CA PHE A 137 9.05 10.62 35.43
C PHE A 137 7.60 11.00 35.78
N ILE A 138 6.84 10.05 36.34
CA ILE A 138 5.58 10.33 37.04
C ILE A 138 5.71 9.81 38.47
N ASN A 139 6.81 10.16 39.12
CA ASN A 139 7.00 10.07 40.57
C ASN A 139 7.68 11.36 41.07
N MET A 140 7.33 12.50 40.46
CA MET A 140 7.46 13.78 41.14
C MET A 140 6.22 13.87 42.02
N MET A 141 6.42 13.78 43.33
CA MET A 141 5.41 13.79 44.39
C MET A 141 4.48 15.01 44.23
N LEU A 142 3.44 14.89 43.41
CA LEU A 142 2.27 15.76 43.55
C LEU A 142 1.49 15.20 44.74
N PRO A 143 1.17 16.02 45.76
CA PRO A 143 0.27 15.57 46.81
C PRO A 143 -1.04 15.15 46.14
N GLU A 144 -1.44 13.90 46.40
CA GLU A 144 -2.73 13.36 45.99
C GLU A 144 -3.81 14.38 46.39
N PRO A 145 -4.64 14.89 45.46
CA PRO A 145 -5.66 15.85 45.81
C PRO A 145 -6.65 15.13 46.73
N THR A 146 -6.51 15.36 48.04
CA THR A 146 -7.44 14.89 49.05
C THR A 146 -8.86 15.20 48.55
N PRO A 147 -9.78 14.21 48.55
CA PRO A 147 -11.15 14.43 48.10
C PRO A 147 -11.68 15.69 48.76
N ARG A 148 -12.05 16.70 47.97
CA ARG A 148 -12.73 17.88 48.54
C ARG A 148 -14.01 17.36 49.18
N GLU A 149 -14.04 17.38 50.52
CA GLU A 149 -15.23 17.07 51.27
C GLU A 149 -16.35 17.99 50.74
N PRO A 150 -17.46 17.42 50.23
CA PRO A 150 -18.58 18.24 49.82
C PRO A 150 -19.00 19.03 51.05
N LYS A 151 -18.95 20.37 50.97
CA LYS A 151 -19.45 21.24 52.04
C LYS A 151 -20.88 20.79 52.32
N LEU A 152 -21.09 20.16 53.47
CA LEU A 152 -22.42 19.74 53.89
C LEU A 152 -23.30 20.97 53.92
N ILE A 153 -24.41 20.93 53.18
CA ILE A 153 -25.47 21.92 53.29
C ILE A 153 -26.02 21.75 54.72
N GLN A 154 -25.63 22.65 55.63
CA GLN A 154 -25.95 22.56 57.07
C GLN A 154 -27.43 22.82 57.36
N ASP A 155 -28.14 23.45 56.41
CA ASP A 155 -29.55 23.74 56.54
C ASP A 155 -30.39 22.47 56.36
N ALA A 156 -30.87 21.94 57.48
CA ALA A 156 -31.75 20.77 57.51
C ALA A 156 -33.01 20.96 56.64
N SER A 157 -33.47 22.20 56.42
CA SER A 157 -34.61 22.53 55.56
C SER A 157 -34.29 22.35 54.06
N LEU A 158 -33.10 22.77 53.61
CA LEU A 158 -32.65 22.59 52.23
C LEU A 158 -32.38 21.11 51.93
N VAL A 159 -31.85 20.35 52.89
CA VAL A 159 -31.67 18.90 52.74
C VAL A 159 -33.02 18.19 52.63
N LYS A 160 -34.01 18.55 53.45
CA LYS A 160 -35.38 18.00 53.35
C LYS A 160 -36.04 18.36 52.01
N ARG A 161 -35.90 19.60 51.55
CA ARG A 161 -36.39 20.04 50.24
C ARG A 161 -35.71 19.29 49.10
N ASN A 162 -34.39 19.19 49.09
CA ASN A 162 -33.64 18.49 48.05
C ASN A 162 -33.95 17.00 48.01
N LYS A 163 -34.09 16.34 49.18
CA LYS A 163 -34.55 14.95 49.25
C LYS A 163 -35.96 14.78 48.71
N ARG A 164 -36.88 15.71 49.00
CA ARG A 164 -38.24 15.69 48.45
C ARG A 164 -38.25 15.94 46.94
N MET A 165 -37.50 16.92 46.46
CA MET A 165 -37.39 17.23 45.04
C MET A 165 -36.76 16.09 44.25
N LEU A 166 -35.69 15.47 44.78
CA LEU A 166 -35.04 14.31 44.18
C LEU A 166 -35.94 13.08 44.23
N GLY A 167 -36.65 12.82 45.34
CA GLY A 167 -37.60 11.72 45.44
C GLY A 167 -38.78 11.88 44.47
N GLN A 168 -39.26 13.11 44.28
CA GLN A 168 -40.29 13.42 43.29
C GLN A 168 -39.77 13.22 41.85
N LEU A 169 -38.52 13.63 41.57
CA LEU A 169 -37.89 13.46 40.27
C LEU A 169 -37.63 11.98 39.96
N LEU A 170 -37.07 11.22 40.91
CA LEU A 170 -36.82 9.78 40.76
C LEU A 170 -38.13 9.01 40.57
N GLY A 171 -39.17 9.34 41.34
CA GLY A 171 -40.49 8.72 41.17
C GLY A 171 -41.17 9.06 39.84
N THR A 172 -40.89 10.23 39.24
CA THR A 172 -41.33 10.51 37.86
C THR A 172 -40.46 9.79 36.83
N LEU A 173 -39.15 9.74 37.04
CA LEU A 173 -38.20 9.13 36.11
C LEU A 173 -38.40 7.60 36.03
N GLU A 174 -38.72 6.97 37.17
CA GLU A 174 -39.08 5.56 37.26
C GLU A 174 -40.38 5.27 36.49
N LYS A 175 -41.39 6.14 36.57
CA LYS A 175 -42.61 6.03 35.75
C LYS A 175 -42.33 6.16 34.25
N PHE A 176 -41.48 7.10 33.84
CA PHE A 176 -41.04 7.20 32.45
C PHE A 176 -40.30 5.94 32.01
N HIS A 177 -39.47 5.36 32.87
CA HIS A 177 -38.75 4.12 32.57
C HIS A 177 -39.70 2.93 32.41
N GLU A 178 -40.69 2.78 33.29
CA GLU A 178 -41.72 1.75 33.18
C GLU A 178 -42.60 1.93 31.93
N GLU A 179 -42.92 3.17 31.57
CA GLU A 179 -43.66 3.48 30.34
C GLU A 179 -42.83 3.17 29.09
N ASP A 180 -41.54 3.52 29.08
CA ASP A 180 -40.63 3.23 27.96
C ASP A 180 -40.38 1.73 27.80
N GLU A 181 -40.27 0.97 28.90
CA GLU A 181 -40.20 -0.50 28.88
C GLU A 181 -41.47 -1.12 28.27
N LYS A 182 -42.66 -0.62 28.66
CA LYS A 182 -43.95 -1.07 28.08
C LYS A 182 -44.06 -0.71 26.60
N LEU A 183 -43.62 0.49 26.21
CA LEU A 183 -43.57 0.89 24.81
C LEU A 183 -42.57 0.03 24.01
N SER A 184 -41.43 -0.32 24.61
CA SER A 184 -40.44 -1.20 24.00
C SER A 184 -40.97 -2.62 23.79
N SER A 185 -41.82 -3.10 24.70
CA SER A 185 -42.49 -4.40 24.61
C SER A 185 -43.63 -4.44 23.58
N THR A 186 -44.03 -3.28 23.04
CA THR A 186 -45.08 -3.19 22.04
C THR A 186 -44.56 -3.66 20.68
N ASP A 187 -45.35 -4.47 19.98
CA ASP A 187 -44.99 -5.10 18.70
C ASP A 187 -44.55 -4.08 17.62
N ALA A 188 -45.14 -2.88 17.62
CA ALA A 188 -44.75 -1.78 16.74
C ALA A 188 -43.32 -1.28 16.99
N TYR A 189 -42.86 -1.29 18.25
CA TYR A 189 -41.49 -0.93 18.60
C TYR A 189 -40.50 -2.00 18.15
N MET A 190 -40.84 -3.29 18.34
CA MET A 190 -40.04 -4.42 17.86
C MET A 190 -39.86 -4.38 16.33
N HIS A 191 -40.94 -4.12 15.58
CA HIS A 191 -40.83 -3.97 14.13
C HIS A 191 -40.00 -2.76 13.71
N ARG A 192 -40.15 -1.62 14.38
CA ARG A 192 -39.37 -0.42 14.07
C ARG A 192 -37.89 -0.62 14.38
N SER A 193 -37.55 -1.25 15.52
CA SER A 193 -36.16 -1.54 15.89
C SER A 193 -35.54 -2.56 14.94
N ASP A 194 -36.27 -3.61 14.54
CA ASP A 194 -35.82 -4.57 13.53
C ASP A 194 -35.59 -3.91 12.16
N LEU A 195 -36.46 -2.98 11.76
CA LEU A 195 -36.29 -2.23 10.51
C LEU A 195 -35.06 -1.32 10.56
N LEU A 196 -34.83 -0.63 11.69
CA LEU A 196 -33.63 0.19 11.89
C LEU A 196 -32.37 -0.68 11.87
N ARG A 197 -32.38 -1.80 12.59
CA ARG A 197 -31.27 -2.74 12.61
C ARG A 197 -30.95 -3.28 11.22
N ARG A 198 -31.96 -3.67 10.42
CA ARG A 198 -31.77 -4.11 9.03
C ARG A 198 -31.24 -2.99 8.14
N ALA A 199 -31.65 -1.74 8.37
CA ALA A 199 -31.13 -0.59 7.64
C ALA A 199 -29.65 -0.34 7.99
N GLU A 200 -29.28 -0.44 9.27
CA GLU A 200 -27.90 -0.36 9.74
C GLU A 200 -27.04 -1.50 9.18
N GLU A 201 -27.53 -2.74 9.20
CA GLU A 201 -26.86 -3.91 8.63
C GLU A 201 -26.59 -3.69 7.13
N LYS A 202 -27.59 -3.22 6.36
CA LYS A 202 -27.40 -2.87 4.94
C LYS A 202 -26.36 -1.76 4.73
N ALA A 203 -26.41 -0.70 5.54
CA ALA A 203 -25.43 0.38 5.46
C ALA A 203 -24.00 -0.10 5.78
N GLN A 204 -23.86 -1.01 6.75
CA GLN A 204 -22.59 -1.63 7.09
C GLN A 204 -22.09 -2.50 5.95
N GLU A 205 -22.91 -3.39 5.41
CA GLU A 205 -22.56 -4.25 4.27
C GLU A 205 -22.11 -3.44 3.05
N GLU A 206 -22.79 -2.35 2.71
CA GLU A 206 -22.40 -1.48 1.60
C GLU A 206 -21.04 -0.81 1.85
N SER A 207 -20.81 -0.32 3.06
CA SER A 207 -19.52 0.26 3.44
C SER A 207 -18.38 -0.76 3.41
N GLU A 208 -18.66 -2.01 3.79
CA GLU A 208 -17.70 -3.11 3.75
C GLU A 208 -17.42 -3.56 2.32
N LYS A 209 -18.45 -3.68 1.46
CA LYS A 209 -18.31 -3.95 0.03
C LYS A 209 -17.41 -2.92 -0.63
N LEU A 210 -17.58 -1.63 -0.34
CA LEU A 210 -16.71 -0.56 -0.85
C LEU A 210 -15.26 -0.73 -0.39
N ARG A 211 -15.03 -1.09 0.88
CA ARG A 211 -13.68 -1.36 1.41
C ARG A 211 -13.03 -2.58 0.75
N LEU A 212 -13.80 -3.63 0.47
CA LEU A 212 -13.31 -4.82 -0.23
C LEU A 212 -12.92 -4.48 -1.67
N GLN A 213 -13.77 -3.75 -2.40
CA GLN A 213 -13.46 -3.28 -3.75
C GLN A 213 -12.18 -2.43 -3.78
N GLU A 214 -11.97 -1.55 -2.79
CA GLU A 214 -10.73 -0.77 -2.70
C GLU A 214 -9.51 -1.68 -2.50
N ARG A 215 -9.61 -2.68 -1.60
CA ARG A 215 -8.55 -3.67 -1.35
C ARG A 215 -8.25 -4.51 -2.58
N GLU A 216 -9.27 -4.97 -3.29
CA GLU A 216 -9.14 -5.73 -4.53
C GLU A 216 -8.45 -4.90 -5.62
N ARG A 217 -8.87 -3.66 -5.84
CA ARG A 217 -8.22 -2.75 -6.79
C ARG A 217 -6.73 -2.55 -6.47
N ILE A 218 -6.38 -2.43 -5.19
CA ILE A 218 -4.97 -2.32 -4.77
C ILE A 218 -4.23 -3.62 -5.04
N ALA A 219 -4.81 -4.78 -4.69
CA ALA A 219 -4.20 -6.08 -4.91
C ALA A 219 -4.00 -6.38 -6.40
N GLU A 220 -4.95 -6.02 -7.26
CA GLU A 220 -4.82 -6.12 -8.71
C GLU A 220 -3.68 -5.24 -9.25
N LYS A 221 -3.58 -3.99 -8.79
CA LYS A 221 -2.46 -3.10 -9.17
C LYS A 221 -1.12 -3.72 -8.76
N GLN A 222 -1.01 -4.25 -7.55
CA GLN A 222 0.20 -4.94 -7.10
C GLN A 222 0.53 -6.16 -7.96
N LYS A 223 -0.46 -6.99 -8.31
CA LYS A 223 -0.27 -8.14 -9.22
C LYS A 223 0.27 -7.68 -10.58
N ARG A 224 -0.33 -6.63 -11.16
CA ARG A 224 0.12 -6.04 -12.43
C ARG A 224 1.57 -5.54 -12.30
N ASP A 225 1.89 -4.79 -11.26
CA ASP A 225 3.24 -4.26 -11.04
C ASP A 225 4.29 -5.36 -10.78
N LEU A 226 3.93 -6.47 -10.11
CA LEU A 226 4.80 -7.63 -9.95
C LEU A 226 5.12 -8.30 -11.29
N ILE A 227 4.10 -8.49 -12.13
CA ILE A 227 4.27 -9.04 -13.49
C ILE A 227 5.11 -8.09 -14.34
N LEU A 228 4.85 -6.78 -14.27
CA LEU A 228 5.63 -5.78 -14.99
C LEU A 228 7.09 -5.80 -14.54
N ARG A 229 7.37 -5.88 -13.24
CA ARG A 229 8.74 -5.99 -12.71
C ARG A 229 9.44 -7.24 -13.25
N ALA A 230 8.77 -8.38 -13.29
CA ALA A 230 9.32 -9.61 -13.84
C ALA A 230 9.61 -9.47 -15.34
N SER A 231 8.70 -8.88 -16.10
CA SER A 231 8.88 -8.64 -17.54
C SER A 231 10.02 -7.67 -17.85
N VAL A 232 10.15 -6.58 -17.09
CA VAL A 232 11.24 -5.60 -17.23
C VAL A 232 12.58 -6.24 -16.84
N ALA A 233 12.60 -7.05 -15.79
CA ALA A 233 13.80 -7.79 -15.41
C ALA A 233 14.23 -8.80 -16.50
N ALA A 234 13.28 -9.52 -17.11
CA ALA A 234 13.57 -10.43 -18.22
C ALA A 234 14.18 -9.68 -19.41
N LYS A 235 13.55 -8.58 -19.85
CA LYS A 235 14.08 -7.70 -20.90
C LYS A 235 15.49 -7.19 -20.58
N ALA A 236 15.74 -6.81 -19.33
CA ALA A 236 17.07 -6.35 -18.92
C ALA A 236 18.13 -7.46 -19.04
N GLN A 237 17.76 -8.72 -18.78
CA GLN A 237 18.66 -9.85 -19.01
C GLN A 237 18.88 -10.10 -20.51
N GLU A 238 17.84 -10.08 -21.34
CA GLU A 238 17.96 -10.20 -22.80
C GLU A 238 18.96 -9.17 -23.36
N LYS A 239 18.85 -7.91 -22.94
CA LYS A 239 19.77 -6.85 -23.37
C LYS A 239 21.20 -7.04 -22.87
N LYS A 240 21.38 -7.60 -21.67
CA LYS A 240 22.72 -7.98 -21.19
C LYS A 240 23.31 -9.10 -22.04
N TRP A 241 22.52 -10.08 -22.46
CA TRP A 241 22.98 -11.13 -23.35
C TRP A 241 23.36 -10.60 -24.73
N GLU A 242 22.59 -9.68 -25.29
CA GLU A 242 22.93 -8.98 -26.55
C GLU A 242 24.28 -8.25 -26.44
N LEU A 243 24.49 -7.50 -25.36
CA LEU A 243 25.74 -6.79 -25.11
C LEU A 243 26.94 -7.75 -24.98
N LEU A 244 26.77 -8.84 -24.21
CA LEU A 244 27.79 -9.88 -24.09
C LEU A 244 28.07 -10.55 -25.42
N PHE A 245 27.04 -10.84 -26.22
CA PHE A 245 27.20 -11.44 -27.53
C PHE A 245 28.00 -10.56 -28.48
N LEU A 246 27.78 -9.25 -28.49
CA LEU A 246 28.61 -8.31 -29.25
C LEU A 246 30.08 -8.44 -28.83
N SER A 247 30.38 -8.30 -27.54
CA SER A 247 31.75 -8.41 -27.02
C SER A 247 32.40 -9.78 -27.31
N TRP A 248 31.61 -10.85 -27.24
CA TRP A 248 32.03 -12.21 -27.51
C TRP A 248 32.36 -12.44 -28.99
N SER A 249 31.51 -11.91 -29.89
CA SER A 249 31.73 -11.97 -31.33
C SER A 249 32.95 -11.15 -31.75
N GLU A 250 33.15 -9.96 -31.16
CA GLU A 250 34.34 -9.14 -31.38
C GLU A 250 35.60 -9.86 -30.93
N HIS A 251 35.56 -10.51 -29.76
CA HIS A 251 36.68 -11.30 -29.27
C HIS A 251 36.99 -12.48 -30.20
N HIS A 252 35.96 -13.21 -30.68
CA HIS A 252 36.16 -14.32 -31.61
C HIS A 252 36.68 -13.87 -32.98
N LYS A 253 36.24 -12.70 -33.48
CA LYS A 253 36.81 -12.08 -34.69
C LYS A 253 38.29 -11.72 -34.50
N LYS A 254 38.70 -11.28 -33.30
CA LYS A 254 40.13 -11.06 -32.99
C LYS A 254 40.90 -12.38 -32.95
N LEU A 255 40.31 -13.43 -32.37
CA LEU A 255 40.92 -14.75 -32.27
C LEU A 255 41.01 -15.52 -33.60
N SER A 256 40.17 -15.23 -34.59
CA SER A 256 40.20 -15.94 -35.89
C SER A 256 41.52 -15.76 -36.64
N ASN A 257 42.27 -14.69 -36.33
CA ASN A 257 43.58 -14.43 -36.92
C ASN A 257 44.70 -15.28 -36.30
N PHE A 258 44.41 -16.04 -35.25
CA PHE A 258 45.38 -16.86 -34.53
C PHE A 258 45.12 -18.35 -34.74
N LEU A 259 46.21 -19.12 -34.80
CA LEU A 259 46.16 -20.58 -34.81
C LEU A 259 45.85 -21.06 -33.39
N ARG A 260 44.78 -21.84 -33.23
CA ARG A 260 44.36 -22.44 -31.96
C ARG A 260 45.06 -23.79 -31.79
N THR A 261 45.84 -23.94 -30.73
CA THR A 261 46.49 -25.23 -30.41
C THR A 261 45.51 -26.23 -29.80
N LYS A 262 45.83 -27.52 -29.90
CA LYS A 262 45.09 -28.62 -29.25
C LYS A 262 45.45 -28.81 -27.77
N ALA A 263 46.31 -27.95 -27.21
CA ALA A 263 46.70 -28.00 -25.80
C ALA A 263 45.54 -27.58 -24.88
N GLY A 264 45.56 -28.06 -23.64
CA GLY A 264 44.68 -27.55 -22.58
C GLY A 264 45.50 -26.71 -21.61
N PRO A 265 45.26 -25.39 -21.45
CA PRO A 265 44.29 -24.54 -22.14
C PRO A 265 44.66 -24.21 -23.60
N PRO A 266 43.68 -23.89 -24.48
CA PRO A 266 43.96 -23.53 -25.87
C PRO A 266 44.81 -22.27 -25.95
N ILE A 267 45.95 -22.37 -26.62
CA ILE A 267 46.86 -21.25 -26.85
C ILE A 267 46.61 -20.74 -28.26
N TYR A 268 46.41 -19.42 -28.39
CA TYR A 268 46.26 -18.73 -29.66
C TYR A 268 47.60 -18.09 -30.02
N TYR A 269 48.18 -18.47 -31.16
CA TYR A 269 49.46 -17.93 -31.62
C TYR A 269 49.39 -17.47 -33.08
N MET A 270 50.17 -16.44 -33.41
CA MET A 270 50.33 -15.94 -34.77
C MET A 270 51.83 -16.01 -35.08
N SER A 271 52.22 -16.75 -36.13
CA SER A 271 53.63 -16.88 -36.48
C SER A 271 54.16 -15.56 -37.04
N ALA A 272 55.33 -15.11 -36.57
CA ALA A 272 55.97 -13.90 -37.09
C ALA A 272 56.58 -14.11 -38.50
N LYS A 273 56.82 -15.37 -38.87
CA LYS A 273 57.24 -15.78 -40.21
C LYS A 273 56.03 -16.40 -40.93
N PRO A 274 55.80 -16.09 -42.22
CA PRO A 274 54.80 -16.81 -42.99
C PRO A 274 55.14 -18.30 -42.94
N LEU A 275 54.12 -19.13 -42.67
CA LEU A 275 54.24 -20.58 -42.69
C LEU A 275 54.64 -20.95 -44.12
N VAL A 276 55.89 -21.34 -44.32
CA VAL A 276 56.32 -21.94 -45.59
C VAL A 276 55.68 -23.31 -45.60
N ASP A 277 54.56 -23.44 -46.30
CA ASP A 277 53.94 -24.73 -46.51
C ASP A 277 54.92 -25.60 -47.32
N ASP A 278 55.44 -26.67 -46.71
CA ASP A 278 56.15 -27.69 -47.48
C ASP A 278 55.13 -28.23 -48.52
N PRO A 279 55.41 -28.10 -49.83
CA PRO A 279 54.42 -28.39 -50.88
C PRO A 279 53.86 -29.82 -50.81
N LEU A 280 54.64 -30.74 -50.23
CA LEU A 280 54.26 -32.13 -50.01
C LEU A 280 53.09 -32.31 -49.01
N LEU A 281 52.95 -31.44 -48.01
CA LEU A 281 51.86 -31.52 -47.03
C LEU A 281 50.56 -30.94 -47.58
N VAL A 282 50.63 -29.95 -48.46
CA VAL A 282 49.46 -29.35 -49.12
C VAL A 282 48.82 -30.33 -50.09
N GLU A 283 49.61 -31.12 -50.82
CA GLU A 283 49.10 -32.14 -51.75
C GLU A 283 48.42 -33.30 -51.00
N GLN A 284 49.02 -33.79 -49.90
CA GLN A 284 48.42 -34.84 -49.08
C GLN A 284 47.06 -34.46 -48.47
N HIS A 285 46.89 -33.19 -48.07
CA HIS A 285 45.60 -32.70 -47.56
C HIS A 285 44.55 -32.49 -48.66
N ARG A 286 44.97 -32.25 -49.91
CA ARG A 286 44.06 -32.17 -51.08
C ARG A 286 43.60 -33.54 -51.58
N GLU A 287 44.44 -34.56 -51.47
CA GLU A 287 44.09 -35.94 -51.86
C GLU A 287 43.17 -36.66 -50.86
N GLN A 288 43.06 -36.16 -49.62
CA GLN A 288 42.25 -36.75 -48.55
C GLN A 288 40.85 -36.12 -48.37
N ALA A 289 40.49 -35.12 -49.18
CA ALA A 289 39.16 -34.47 -49.18
C ALA A 289 38.34 -34.90 -50.39
#